data_AF-A0A1G9N7K9-F1
#
_entry.id   AF-A0A1G9N7K9-F1
#
_cell.length_a   1.000
_cell.length_b   1.000
_cell.length_c   1.000
_cell.angle_alpha   90.00
_cell.angle_beta   90.00
_cell.angle_gamma   90.00
#
_symmetry.space_group_name_H-M   'P 1'
#
loop_
_entity.id
_entity.type
_entity.pdbx_description
1 polymer ?
#
loop_
_entity_poly.entity_id
_entity_poly.type
_entity_poly.pdbx_seq_one_letter_code
_entity_poly.pdbx_strand_id
1 'polypeptide(L)' 'MTYIIETMKFPVDNFLGMLLYVVLFMAGAALLIGIPLHFIPYQVPYPVKNAAIGTAVFIGIFIWWLLIF' A
#
# COMPACT_ATOMS: atom_id res chain seq x y z
N MET A 1 -11.17 -30.90 -6.17
CA MET A 1 -11.15 -29.87 -5.10
C MET A 1 -9.78 -29.73 -4.46
N THR A 2 -9.02 -30.82 -4.31
CA THR A 2 -7.61 -30.83 -3.83
C THR A 2 -6.66 -29.97 -4.67
N TYR A 3 -6.74 -30.01 -6.00
CA TYR A 3 -5.87 -29.23 -6.89
C TYR A 3 -5.99 -27.70 -6.73
N ILE A 4 -7.19 -27.16 -6.43
CA ILE A 4 -7.41 -25.71 -6.31
C ILE A 4 -6.75 -25.15 -5.03
N ILE A 5 -6.74 -25.94 -3.97
CA ILE A 5 -6.15 -25.55 -2.67
C ILE A 5 -4.62 -25.58 -2.76
N GLU A 6 -4.03 -26.55 -3.48
CA GLU A 6 -2.57 -26.64 -3.64
C GLU A 6 -1.97 -25.53 -4.51
N THR A 7 -2.76 -24.95 -5.43
CA THR A 7 -2.35 -23.82 -6.27
C THR A 7 -2.49 -22.45 -5.61
N MET A 8 -3.18 -22.35 -4.46
CA MET A 8 -3.34 -21.11 -3.69
C MET A 8 -2.46 -21.14 -2.44
N LYS A 9 -1.15 -21.36 -2.63
CA LYS A 9 -0.20 -21.48 -1.50
C LYS A 9 0.15 -20.13 -0.90
N PHE A 10 0.20 -19.09 -1.72
CA PHE A 10 0.49 -17.74 -1.28
C PHE A 10 -0.77 -16.86 -1.33
N PRO A 11 -0.90 -15.88 -0.42
CA PRO A 11 -2.02 -14.94 -0.44
C PRO A 11 -2.18 -14.21 -1.78
N VAL A 12 -1.09 -14.04 -2.54
CA VAL A 12 -1.08 -13.37 -3.85
C VAL A 12 -1.59 -14.25 -5.00
N ASP A 13 -1.71 -15.56 -4.78
CA ASP A 13 -2.19 -16.53 -5.79
C ASP A 13 -3.72 -16.43 -5.98
N ASN A 14 -4.42 -15.73 -5.09
CA ASN A 14 -5.84 -15.46 -5.21
C ASN A 14 -6.12 -13.95 -5.22
N PHE A 15 -7.15 -13.54 -5.97
CA PHE A 15 -7.46 -12.13 -6.18
C PHE A 15 -7.74 -11.36 -4.88
N LEU A 16 -8.44 -11.99 -3.93
CA LEU A 16 -8.78 -11.35 -2.65
C LEU A 16 -7.52 -11.10 -1.81
N GLY A 17 -6.65 -12.08 -1.70
CA GLY A 17 -5.41 -11.97 -0.93
C GLY A 17 -4.42 -11.02 -1.58
N MET A 18 -4.35 -10.98 -2.92
CA MET A 18 -3.62 -9.95 -3.66
C MET A 18 -4.14 -8.56 -3.32
N LEU A 19 -5.47 -8.34 -3.36
CA LEU A 19 -6.08 -7.06 -3.02
C LEU A 19 -5.79 -6.66 -1.57
N LEU A 20 -5.91 -7.59 -0.63
CA LEU A 20 -5.60 -7.33 0.78
C LEU A 20 -4.13 -6.93 0.98
N TYR A 21 -3.20 -7.61 0.29
CA TYR A 21 -1.78 -7.29 0.36
C TYR A 21 -1.47 -5.88 -0.18
N VAL A 22 -2.04 -5.52 -1.34
CA VAL A 22 -1.90 -4.16 -1.90
C VAL A 22 -2.47 -3.12 -0.93
N VAL A 23 -3.65 -3.37 -0.37
CA VAL A 23 -4.29 -2.45 0.59
C VAL A 23 -3.44 -2.24 1.83
N LEU A 24 -2.82 -3.29 2.37
CA LEU A 24 -1.91 -3.18 3.51
C LEU A 24 -0.67 -2.32 3.17
N PHE A 25 -0.09 -2.50 1.99
CA PHE A 25 1.03 -1.67 1.52
C PHE A 25 0.63 -0.21 1.33
N MET A 26 -0.53 0.05 0.72
CA MET A 26 -1.07 1.41 0.55
C MET A 26 -1.31 2.09 1.90
N ALA A 27 -1.94 1.38 2.85
CA ALA A 27 -2.20 1.90 4.19
C ALA A 27 -0.90 2.19 4.93
N GLY A 28 0.08 1.27 4.87
CA GLY A 28 1.40 1.47 5.46
C GLY A 28 2.10 2.71 4.89
N ALA A 29 2.16 2.85 3.56
CA ALA A 29 2.78 4.01 2.91
C ALA A 29 2.08 5.33 3.25
N ALA A 30 0.75 5.33 3.27
CA ALA A 30 -0.04 6.50 3.67
C ALA A 30 0.20 6.89 5.13
N LEU A 31 0.32 5.94 6.04
CA LEU A 31 0.61 6.20 7.46
C LEU A 31 2.04 6.71 7.66
N LEU A 32 3.02 6.12 6.98
CA LEU A 32 4.43 6.51 7.07
C LEU A 32 4.67 7.97 6.67
N ILE A 33 3.88 8.51 5.74
CA ILE A 33 3.97 9.91 5.33
C ILE A 33 2.94 10.80 6.05
N GLY A 34 1.73 10.30 6.25
CA GLY A 34 0.63 11.05 6.88
C GLY A 34 0.90 11.39 8.34
N ILE A 35 1.47 10.45 9.11
CA ILE A 35 1.75 10.66 10.54
C ILE A 35 2.80 11.77 10.74
N PRO A 36 3.99 11.73 10.09
CA PRO A 36 4.96 12.82 10.22
C PRO A 36 4.41 14.18 9.78
N LEU A 37 3.64 14.22 8.67
CA LEU A 37 3.02 15.46 8.18
C LEU A 37 2.02 16.06 9.17
N HIS A 38 1.39 15.25 10.02
CA HIS A 38 0.50 15.72 11.07
C HIS A 38 1.24 16.47 12.19
N PHE A 39 2.48 16.08 12.48
CA PHE A 39 3.29 16.69 13.55
C PHE A 39 4.07 17.93 13.10
N ILE A 40 3.99 18.32 11.83
CA ILE A 40 4.64 19.55 11.35
C ILE A 40 3.87 20.76 11.91
N PRO A 41 4.54 21.66 12.68
CA PRO A 41 3.87 22.79 13.33
C PRO A 41 3.38 23.85 12.33
N TYR A 42 3.97 23.91 11.14
CA TYR A 42 3.52 24.79 10.06
C TYR A 42 2.45 24.11 9.20
N GLN A 43 1.39 24.86 8.88
CA GLN A 43 0.32 24.37 8.03
C GLN A 43 0.83 24.15 6.61
N VAL A 44 1.11 22.89 6.28
CA VAL A 44 1.40 22.50 4.90
C VAL A 44 0.12 22.67 4.08
N PRO A 45 0.17 23.33 2.90
CA PRO A 45 -1.00 23.48 2.04
C PRO A 45 -1.66 22.14 1.77
N TYR A 46 -3.00 22.09 1.88
CA TYR A 46 -3.77 20.86 1.73
C TYR A 46 -3.47 20.10 0.42
N PRO A 47 -3.35 20.76 -0.76
CA PRO A 47 -3.00 20.07 -1.99
C PRO A 47 -1.63 19.39 -1.94
N VAL A 48 -0.64 20.04 -1.30
CA VAL A 48 0.73 19.51 -1.17
C VAL A 48 0.75 18.29 -0.25
N LYS A 49 0.03 18.37 0.88
CA LYS A 49 -0.11 17.23 1.81
C LYS A 49 -0.74 16.02 1.11
N ASN A 50 -1.82 16.23 0.37
CA ASN A 50 -2.50 15.16 -0.35
C ASN A 50 -1.64 14.61 -1.50
N ALA A 51 -0.92 15.47 -2.22
CA ALA A 51 0.00 15.03 -3.26
C ALA A 51 1.12 14.15 -2.68
N ALA A 52 1.68 14.52 -1.53
CA ALA A 52 2.71 13.74 -0.85
C ALA A 52 2.21 12.36 -0.43
N ILE A 53 1.04 12.30 0.23
CA ILE A 53 0.41 11.02 0.63
C ILE A 53 0.07 10.17 -0.60
N GLY A 54 -0.55 10.77 -1.63
CA GLY A 54 -0.90 10.06 -2.87
C GLY A 54 0.33 9.49 -3.57
N THR A 55 1.39 10.29 -3.70
CA THR A 55 2.68 9.85 -4.28
C THR A 55 3.27 8.69 -3.49
N ALA A 56 3.23 8.76 -2.17
CA ALA A 56 3.71 7.69 -1.30
C ALA A 56 2.92 6.39 -1.50
N VAL A 57 1.60 6.47 -1.68
CA VAL A 57 0.74 5.32 -1.98
C VAL A 57 1.14 4.69 -3.33
N PHE A 58 1.33 5.50 -4.39
CA PHE A 58 1.78 4.99 -5.69
C PHE A 58 3.16 4.33 -5.62
N ILE A 59 4.10 4.94 -4.89
CA ILE A 59 5.42 4.34 -4.63
C ILE A 59 5.26 3.02 -3.86
N GLY A 60 4.38 2.98 -2.85
CA GLY A 60 4.10 1.77 -2.08
C GLY A 60 3.55 0.63 -2.94
N ILE A 61 2.64 0.91 -3.87
CA ILE A 61 2.13 -0.06 -4.84
C ILE A 61 3.24 -0.54 -5.77
N PHE A 62 4.10 0.37 -6.24
CA PHE A 62 5.22 0.02 -7.11
C PHE A 62 6.25 -0.88 -6.39
N ILE A 63 6.61 -0.55 -5.15
CA ILE A 63 7.49 -1.40 -4.32
C ILE A 63 6.84 -2.75 -4.05
N TRP A 64 5.55 -2.78 -3.72
CA TRP A 64 4.80 -4.01 -3.53
C TRP A 64 4.88 -4.91 -4.76
N TRP A 65 4.70 -4.34 -5.96
CA TRP A 65 4.81 -5.08 -7.22
C TRP A 65 6.19 -5.72 -7.37
N LEU A 66 7.27 -4.95 -7.14
CA LEU A 66 8.65 -5.45 -7.25
C LEU A 66 9.04 -6.51 -6.20
N LEU A 67 8.39 -6.52 -5.04
CA LEU A 67 8.67 -7.50 -3.99
C LEU A 67 7.95 -8.83 -4.23
N ILE A 68 6.85 -8.81 -4.98
CA ILE A 68 5.96 -9.96 -5.17
C ILE A 68 6.10 -10.57 -6.57
N PHE A 69 6.43 -9.78 -7.58
CA PHE A 69 6.59 -10.18 -8.99
C PHE A 69 7.98 -9.85 -9.50
#